data_AF-A0A8J7GXZ3-F1
#
_entry.id   AF-A0A8J7GXZ3-F1
#
_cell.length_a   1.000
_cell.length_b   1.000
_cell.length_c   1.000
_cell.angle_alpha   90.00
_cell.angle_beta   90.00
_cell.angle_gamma   90.00
#
_symmetry.space_group_name_H-M   'P 1'
#
loop_
_entity.id
_entity.type
_entity.pdbx_description
1 polymer ?
#
loop_
_entity_poly.entity_id
_entity_poly.type
_entity_poly.pdbx_seq_one_letter_code
_entity_poly.pdbx_strand_id
1 'polypeptide(L)'
;MNWQHVFFSAAVALVVASILAWMRKKQWIGKAMGVVIFVAVIIGWNVIDSAYLMPDKSRSLELQYAEASMAKLPIFQIIKQYAPDTYQTLKEKVVDAKAEGKDLQQAIDLVQADSSAFLLSRLYSVPDDKVITTLKVMLEQGENIQQQSDEACFKFFFPFVSGGVNPLALNSTELIQRRMHADSELVAASYTSPRAAAQALQPVIQRLYGQYGADLQMIADPAAKQVDRKKACDITLQLYRHILALPPQHAAEVIRSVLTN
;
A
#
# COMPACT_ATOMS: atom_id res chain seq x y z
N MET A 1 -20.70 15.81 15.22
CA MET A 1 -22.16 15.59 15.15
C MET A 1 -22.69 16.41 13.99
N ASN A 2 -23.20 15.76 12.94
CA ASN A 2 -23.53 16.45 11.69
C ASN A 2 -24.93 17.10 11.83
N TRP A 3 -24.98 18.35 12.27
CA TRP A 3 -26.21 19.07 12.65
C TRP A 3 -27.25 19.12 11.51
N GLN A 4 -26.81 19.10 10.26
CA GLN A 4 -27.69 19.08 9.09
C GLN A 4 -28.65 17.87 9.08
N HIS A 5 -28.21 16.66 9.48
CA HIS A 5 -29.10 15.49 9.56
C HIS A 5 -30.14 15.61 10.68
N VAL A 6 -29.78 16.23 11.80
CA VAL A 6 -30.71 16.46 12.91
C VAL A 6 -31.81 17.44 12.47
N PHE A 7 -31.44 18.48 11.72
CA PHE A 7 -32.42 19.42 11.16
C PHE A 7 -33.31 18.79 10.07
N PHE A 8 -32.75 18.00 9.16
CA PHE A 8 -33.52 17.32 8.11
C PHE A 8 -34.48 16.27 8.68
N SER A 9 -34.03 15.44 9.62
CA SER A 9 -34.89 14.44 10.27
C SER A 9 -36.01 15.09 11.10
N ALA A 10 -35.72 16.18 11.81
CA ALA A 10 -36.74 16.96 12.52
C ALA A 10 -37.77 17.59 11.56
N ALA A 11 -37.33 18.10 10.41
CA ALA A 11 -38.20 18.67 9.39
C ALA A 11 -39.13 17.61 8.78
N VAL A 12 -38.60 16.43 8.42
CA VAL A 12 -39.40 15.31 7.90
C VAL A 12 -40.42 14.84 8.94
N ALA A 13 -40.03 14.70 10.21
CA ALA A 13 -40.94 14.30 11.28
C ALA A 13 -42.09 15.32 11.47
N LEU A 14 -41.81 16.62 11.39
CA LEU A 14 -42.82 17.69 11.47
C LEU A 14 -43.81 17.66 10.31
N VAL A 15 -43.32 17.45 9.09
CA VAL A 15 -44.15 17.36 7.88
C VAL A 15 -45.08 16.15 7.97
N VAL A 16 -44.53 14.98 8.33
CA VAL A 16 -45.31 13.73 8.46
C VAL A 16 -46.34 13.85 9.59
N ALA A 17 -45.97 14.43 10.73
CA ALA A 17 -46.90 14.66 11.84
C ALA A 17 -48.05 15.60 11.45
N SER A 18 -47.76 16.64 10.66
CA SER A 18 -48.75 17.61 10.18
C SER A 18 -49.73 16.98 9.18
N ILE A 19 -49.24 16.16 8.25
CA ILE A 19 -50.08 15.41 7.29
C ILE A 19 -50.98 14.42 8.04
N LEU A 20 -50.43 13.67 8.99
CA LEU A 20 -51.21 12.70 9.78
C LEU A 20 -52.25 13.37 10.68
N ALA A 21 -51.93 14.54 11.26
CA ALA A 21 -52.88 15.33 12.04
C ALA A 21 -54.05 15.83 11.18
N TRP A 22 -53.76 16.28 9.96
CA TRP A 22 -54.78 16.71 9.00
C TRP A 22 -55.67 15.54 8.53
N MET A 23 -55.08 14.40 8.19
CA MET A 23 -55.82 13.18 7.81
C MET A 23 -56.69 12.63 8.95
N ARG A 24 -56.22 12.74 10.20
CA ARG A 24 -57.02 12.42 11.40
C ARG A 24 -58.22 13.33 11.58
N LYS A 25 -58.05 14.65 11.37
CA LYS A 25 -59.15 15.62 11.46
C LYS A 25 -60.25 15.32 10.45
N LYS A 26 -59.90 14.72 9.30
CA LYS A 26 -60.82 14.28 8.26
C LYS A 26 -61.39 12.86 8.47
N GLN A 27 -61.07 12.20 9.59
CA GLN A 27 -61.43 10.81 9.94
C GLN A 27 -61.04 9.74 8.90
N TRP A 28 -60.06 10.02 8.04
CA TRP A 28 -59.57 9.06 7.04
C TRP A 28 -58.79 7.89 7.64
N ILE A 29 -58.26 8.05 8.85
CA ILE A 29 -57.43 7.05 9.53
C ILE A 29 -57.69 7.06 11.03
N GLY A 30 -57.79 5.85 11.60
CA GLY A 30 -57.95 5.62 13.03
C GLY A 30 -56.70 5.96 13.84
N LYS A 31 -56.86 6.10 15.17
CA LYS A 31 -55.77 6.53 16.07
C LYS A 31 -54.55 5.61 16.04
N ALA A 32 -54.77 4.29 15.99
CA ALA A 32 -53.70 3.30 15.93
C ALA A 32 -52.98 3.30 14.57
N MET A 33 -53.74 3.43 13.47
CA MET A 33 -53.20 3.44 12.11
C MET A 33 -52.22 4.60 11.87
N GLY A 34 -52.54 5.79 12.38
CA GLY A 34 -51.65 6.96 12.26
C GLY A 34 -50.32 6.79 12.98
N VAL A 35 -50.31 6.11 14.14
CA VAL A 35 -49.07 5.82 14.89
C VAL A 35 -48.21 4.81 14.12
N VAL A 36 -48.81 3.77 13.56
CA VAL A 36 -48.09 2.76 12.76
C VAL A 36 -47.44 3.38 11.53
N ILE A 37 -48.18 4.24 10.79
CA ILE A 37 -47.65 4.94 9.62
C ILE A 37 -46.49 5.86 10.01
N PHE A 38 -46.63 6.62 11.10
CA PHE A 38 -45.56 7.49 11.59
C PHE A 38 -44.28 6.71 11.91
N VAL A 39 -44.40 5.60 12.64
CA VAL A 39 -43.26 4.73 12.98
C VAL A 39 -42.65 4.11 11.72
N ALA A 40 -43.46 3.63 10.79
CA ALA A 40 -42.98 3.05 9.53
C ALA A 40 -42.20 4.07 8.68
N VAL A 41 -42.65 5.33 8.63
CA VAL A 41 -41.96 6.41 7.90
C VAL A 41 -40.64 6.78 8.57
N ILE A 42 -40.59 6.84 9.92
CA ILE A 42 -39.34 7.09 10.66
C ILE A 42 -38.31 5.98 10.42
N ILE A 43 -38.75 4.71 10.44
CA ILE A 43 -37.89 3.55 10.19
C ILE A 43 -37.42 3.56 8.72
N GLY A 44 -38.34 3.75 7.77
CA GLY A 44 -38.01 3.82 6.34
C GLY A 44 -37.04 4.96 6.03
N TRP A 45 -37.24 6.14 6.64
CA TRP A 45 -36.32 7.26 6.51
C TRP A 45 -34.93 6.95 7.05
N ASN A 46 -34.81 6.31 8.23
CA ASN A 46 -33.52 5.91 8.79
C ASN A 46 -32.76 4.93 7.88
N VAL A 47 -33.48 3.97 7.27
CA VAL A 47 -32.89 3.02 6.33
C VAL A 47 -32.38 3.73 5.08
N ILE A 48 -33.17 4.66 4.51
CA ILE A 48 -32.79 5.42 3.32
C ILE A 48 -31.62 6.39 3.61
N ASP A 49 -31.65 7.09 4.75
CA ASP A 49 -30.59 8.02 5.18
C ASP A 49 -29.26 7.29 5.37
N SER A 50 -29.30 6.11 6.01
CA SER A 50 -28.13 5.24 6.19
C SER A 50 -27.59 4.70 4.86
N ALA A 51 -28.47 4.22 3.97
CA ALA A 51 -28.07 3.53 2.74
C ALA A 51 -27.66 4.47 1.60
N TYR A 52 -28.23 5.67 1.50
CA TYR A 52 -28.06 6.56 0.34
C TYR A 52 -27.50 7.95 0.68
N LEU A 53 -27.66 8.45 1.91
CA LEU A 53 -27.28 9.82 2.27
C LEU A 53 -26.02 9.92 3.14
N MET A 54 -25.47 8.80 3.63
CA MET A 54 -24.21 8.75 4.40
C MET A 54 -23.07 7.92 3.77
N PRO A 55 -22.78 8.01 2.46
CA PRO A 55 -21.63 7.32 1.86
C PRO A 55 -20.30 7.70 2.54
N ASP A 56 -20.15 8.93 3.01
CA ASP A 56 -18.94 9.42 3.70
C ASP A 56 -18.64 8.67 5.02
N LYS A 57 -19.66 8.22 5.75
CA LYS A 57 -19.44 7.43 6.98
C LYS A 57 -18.93 6.03 6.67
N SER A 58 -19.48 5.40 5.62
CA SER A 58 -19.01 4.08 5.18
C SER A 58 -17.56 4.17 4.68
N ARG A 59 -17.27 5.15 3.80
CA ARG A 59 -15.93 5.37 3.25
C ARG A 59 -14.91 5.72 4.35
N SER A 60 -15.27 6.55 5.32
CA SER A 60 -14.36 6.88 6.44
C SER A 60 -14.07 5.69 7.36
N LEU A 61 -15.04 4.82 7.62
CA LEU A 61 -14.81 3.56 8.33
C LEU A 61 -13.90 2.62 7.54
N GLU A 62 -14.10 2.52 6.22
CA GLU A 62 -13.23 1.73 5.35
C GLU A 62 -11.80 2.26 5.31
N LEU A 63 -11.62 3.59 5.25
CA LEU A 63 -10.31 4.23 5.34
C LEU A 63 -9.62 3.92 6.67
N GLN A 64 -10.35 3.96 7.80
CA GLN A 64 -9.79 3.59 9.11
C GLN A 64 -9.38 2.12 9.17
N TYR A 65 -10.19 1.23 8.59
CA TYR A 65 -9.90 -0.19 8.54
C TYR A 65 -8.70 -0.51 7.62
N ALA A 66 -8.60 0.16 6.47
CA ALA A 66 -7.46 0.11 5.57
C ALA A 66 -6.19 0.58 6.28
N GLU A 67 -6.25 1.72 6.98
CA GLU A 67 -5.15 2.26 7.78
C GLU A 67 -4.68 1.27 8.86
N ALA A 68 -5.61 0.71 9.65
CA ALA A 68 -5.27 -0.26 10.69
C ALA A 68 -4.62 -1.54 10.11
N SER A 69 -4.99 -1.92 8.88
CA SER A 69 -4.43 -3.09 8.20
C SER A 69 -3.05 -2.80 7.60
N MET A 70 -2.88 -1.65 6.95
CA MET A 70 -1.61 -1.17 6.42
C MET A 70 -0.58 -0.95 7.52
N ALA A 71 -0.98 -0.37 8.67
CA ALA A 71 -0.08 -0.09 9.79
C ALA A 71 0.62 -1.34 10.37
N LYS A 72 0.10 -2.53 10.10
CA LYS A 72 0.74 -3.80 10.48
C LYS A 72 2.04 -4.08 9.72
N LEU A 73 2.23 -3.46 8.57
CA LEU A 73 3.42 -3.64 7.75
C LEU A 73 4.35 -2.44 7.92
N PRO A 74 5.64 -2.66 8.25
CA PRO A 74 6.53 -1.58 8.64
C PRO A 74 6.67 -0.44 7.61
N ILE A 75 6.68 -0.77 6.32
CA ILE A 75 6.87 0.19 5.23
C ILE A 75 5.83 1.33 5.25
N PHE A 76 4.58 1.04 5.59
CA PHE A 76 3.52 2.05 5.62
C PHE A 76 3.68 3.02 6.79
N GLN A 77 4.30 2.60 7.89
CA GLN A 77 4.61 3.50 9.00
C GLN A 77 5.62 4.57 8.58
N ILE A 78 6.63 4.15 7.81
CA ILE A 78 7.65 5.04 7.25
C ILE A 78 7.02 6.02 6.25
N ILE A 79 6.21 5.51 5.31
CA ILE A 79 5.53 6.37 4.32
C ILE A 79 4.60 7.36 5.04
N LYS A 80 3.84 6.93 6.06
CA LYS A 80 2.98 7.83 6.85
C LYS A 80 3.77 8.96 7.51
N GLN A 81 4.95 8.66 8.04
CA GLN A 81 5.78 9.63 8.75
C GLN A 81 6.43 10.64 7.80
N TYR A 82 6.98 10.19 6.67
CA TYR A 82 7.83 11.02 5.81
C TYR A 82 7.13 11.51 4.52
N ALA A 83 6.07 10.83 4.08
CA ALA A 83 5.33 11.14 2.86
C ALA A 83 3.81 10.97 3.08
N PRO A 84 3.19 11.81 3.92
CA PRO A 84 1.78 11.67 4.32
C PRO A 84 0.81 11.73 3.13
N ASP A 85 1.12 12.50 2.09
CA ASP A 85 0.30 12.55 0.87
C ASP A 85 0.34 11.21 0.12
N THR A 86 1.53 10.61 -0.03
CA THR A 86 1.67 9.26 -0.61
C THR A 86 0.94 8.23 0.23
N TYR A 87 1.02 8.31 1.56
CA TYR A 87 0.28 7.43 2.45
C TYR A 87 -1.23 7.54 2.25
N GLN A 88 -1.74 8.77 2.11
CA GLN A 88 -3.16 9.01 1.85
C GLN A 88 -3.60 8.41 0.51
N THR A 89 -2.81 8.58 -0.56
CA THR A 89 -3.08 7.95 -1.87
C THR A 89 -3.11 6.42 -1.79
N LEU A 90 -2.18 5.79 -1.05
CA LEU A 90 -2.16 4.34 -0.87
C LEU A 90 -3.41 3.86 -0.12
N LYS A 91 -3.82 4.59 0.92
CA LYS A 91 -5.02 4.25 1.69
C LYS A 91 -6.29 4.35 0.83
N GLU A 92 -6.39 5.38 -0.02
CA GLU A 92 -7.49 5.53 -0.97
C GLU A 92 -7.52 4.39 -1.99
N LYS A 93 -6.36 4.02 -2.55
CA LYS A 93 -6.24 2.87 -3.46
C LYS A 93 -6.74 1.56 -2.83
N VAL A 94 -6.49 1.33 -1.54
CA VAL A 94 -7.02 0.14 -0.85
C VAL A 94 -8.55 0.16 -0.79
N VAL A 95 -9.13 1.31 -0.46
CA VAL A 95 -10.59 1.47 -0.37
C VAL A 95 -11.25 1.34 -1.74
N ASP A 96 -10.68 1.97 -2.77
CA ASP A 96 -11.21 1.88 -4.13
C ASP A 96 -11.09 0.45 -4.69
N ALA A 97 -9.97 -0.24 -4.43
CA ALA A 97 -9.80 -1.65 -4.78
C ALA A 97 -10.87 -2.56 -4.14
N LYS A 98 -11.24 -2.30 -2.88
CA LYS A 98 -12.32 -3.03 -2.20
C LYS A 98 -13.69 -2.72 -2.82
N ALA A 99 -13.93 -1.48 -3.23
CA ALA A 99 -15.16 -1.09 -3.93
C ALA A 99 -15.28 -1.78 -5.30
N GLU A 100 -14.16 -2.09 -5.94
CA GLU A 100 -14.07 -2.88 -7.18
C GLU A 100 -14.24 -4.40 -6.95
N GLY A 101 -14.45 -4.85 -5.72
CA GLY A 101 -14.72 -6.25 -5.38
C GLY A 101 -13.48 -7.08 -5.05
N LYS A 102 -12.29 -6.46 -4.93
CA LYS A 102 -11.10 -7.15 -4.41
C LYS A 102 -11.27 -7.38 -2.91
N ASP A 103 -10.76 -8.50 -2.43
CA ASP A 103 -10.65 -8.70 -0.98
C ASP A 103 -9.57 -7.79 -0.38
N LEU A 104 -9.54 -7.72 0.95
CA LEU A 104 -8.59 -6.85 1.67
C LEU A 104 -7.13 -7.21 1.37
N GLN A 105 -6.80 -8.50 1.27
CA GLN A 105 -5.42 -8.91 1.05
C GLN A 105 -4.97 -8.55 -0.36
N GLN A 106 -5.83 -8.78 -1.36
CA GLN A 106 -5.57 -8.36 -2.74
C GLN A 106 -5.39 -6.84 -2.85
N ALA A 107 -6.19 -6.06 -2.12
CA ALA A 107 -6.04 -4.60 -2.08
C ALA A 107 -4.73 -4.17 -1.41
N ILE A 108 -4.32 -4.85 -0.32
CA ILE A 108 -3.04 -4.60 0.35
C ILE A 108 -1.86 -4.98 -0.54
N ASP A 109 -1.93 -6.11 -1.25
CA ASP A 109 -0.86 -6.59 -2.13
C ASP A 109 -0.56 -5.58 -3.25
N LEU A 110 -1.59 -4.91 -3.79
CA LEU A 110 -1.43 -3.82 -4.77
C LEU A 110 -0.60 -2.67 -4.20
N VAL A 111 -0.96 -2.18 -3.00
CA VAL A 111 -0.26 -1.03 -2.40
C VAL A 111 1.08 -1.40 -1.78
N GLN A 112 1.33 -2.67 -1.47
CA GLN A 112 2.67 -3.15 -1.11
C GLN A 112 3.66 -2.97 -2.27
N ALA A 113 3.26 -3.31 -3.50
CA ALA A 113 4.09 -3.10 -4.68
C ALA A 113 4.41 -1.61 -4.89
N ASP A 114 3.39 -0.75 -4.79
CA ASP A 114 3.56 0.71 -4.88
C ASP A 114 4.50 1.26 -3.77
N SER A 115 4.39 0.72 -2.56
CA SER A 115 5.22 1.12 -1.43
C SER A 115 6.69 0.68 -1.61
N SER A 116 6.91 -0.53 -2.12
CA SER A 116 8.25 -1.00 -2.46
C SER A 116 8.87 -0.16 -3.57
N ALA A 117 8.10 0.18 -4.61
CA ALA A 117 8.54 1.10 -5.65
C ALA A 117 8.88 2.49 -5.09
N PHE A 118 8.09 3.01 -4.15
CA PHE A 118 8.39 4.26 -3.44
C PHE A 118 9.75 4.19 -2.74
N LEU A 119 10.05 3.13 -1.99
CA LEU A 119 11.35 2.99 -1.32
C LEU A 119 12.51 2.86 -2.31
N LEU A 120 12.36 2.01 -3.33
CA LEU A 120 13.39 1.81 -4.34
C LEU A 120 13.69 3.11 -5.09
N SER A 121 12.67 3.94 -5.35
CA SER A 121 12.87 5.23 -5.98
C SER A 121 13.73 6.21 -5.18
N ARG A 122 13.86 6.02 -3.85
CA ARG A 122 14.70 6.88 -3.02
C ARG A 122 16.19 6.58 -3.20
N LEU A 123 16.52 5.35 -3.61
CA LEU A 123 17.93 4.95 -3.82
C LEU A 123 18.63 5.80 -4.89
N TYR A 124 17.88 6.39 -5.83
CA TYR A 124 18.44 7.26 -6.88
C TYR A 124 19.11 8.52 -6.35
N SER A 125 18.55 9.13 -5.31
CA SER A 125 18.89 10.50 -4.93
C SER A 125 19.45 10.62 -3.51
N VAL A 126 19.83 9.53 -2.86
CA VAL A 126 20.40 9.57 -1.50
C VAL A 126 21.93 9.47 -1.49
N PRO A 127 22.62 9.79 -0.37
CA PRO A 127 24.05 9.50 -0.20
C PRO A 127 24.41 8.00 -0.36
N ASP A 128 25.67 7.73 -0.75
CA ASP A 128 26.14 6.37 -1.08
C ASP A 128 26.01 5.41 0.12
N ASP A 129 26.32 5.87 1.33
CA ASP A 129 26.22 5.06 2.55
C ASP A 129 24.79 4.57 2.81
N LYS A 130 23.78 5.37 2.46
CA LYS A 130 22.36 4.99 2.59
C LYS A 130 21.98 3.93 1.57
N VAL A 131 22.42 4.07 0.32
CA VAL A 131 22.23 3.02 -0.71
C VAL A 131 22.83 1.69 -0.25
N ILE A 132 24.07 1.71 0.22
CA ILE A 132 24.78 0.50 0.65
C ILE A 132 24.12 -0.13 1.88
N THR A 133 23.75 0.68 2.87
CA THR A 133 23.11 0.18 4.09
C THR A 133 21.77 -0.47 3.80
N THR A 134 20.92 0.18 3.00
CA THR A 134 19.63 -0.38 2.58
C THR A 134 19.82 -1.68 1.82
N LEU A 135 20.74 -1.73 0.85
CA LEU A 135 20.95 -2.94 0.06
C LEU A 135 21.46 -4.11 0.90
N LYS A 136 22.37 -3.88 1.85
CA LYS A 136 22.86 -4.92 2.77
C LYS A 136 21.71 -5.56 3.54
N VAL A 137 20.83 -4.75 4.12
CA VAL A 137 19.68 -5.25 4.87
C VAL A 137 18.67 -5.93 3.96
N MET A 138 18.45 -5.40 2.75
CA MET A 138 17.55 -6.02 1.76
C MET A 138 18.08 -7.37 1.28
N LEU A 139 19.39 -7.51 1.06
CA LEU A 139 20.04 -8.77 0.74
C LEU A 139 19.86 -9.79 1.86
N GLU A 140 20.19 -9.41 3.11
CA GLU A 140 20.05 -10.29 4.28
C GLU A 140 18.59 -10.77 4.48
N GLN A 141 17.61 -9.88 4.28
CA GLN A 141 16.20 -10.26 4.29
C GLN A 141 15.85 -11.24 3.17
N GLY A 142 16.31 -10.97 1.94
CA GLY A 142 16.07 -11.87 0.82
C GLY A 142 16.66 -13.26 1.05
N GLU A 143 17.87 -13.34 1.61
CA GLU A 143 18.53 -14.61 1.96
C GLU A 143 17.74 -15.38 3.03
N ASN A 144 17.30 -14.70 4.10
CA ASN A 144 16.50 -15.33 5.15
C ASN A 144 15.13 -15.79 4.64
N ILE A 145 14.50 -15.03 3.75
CA ILE A 145 13.24 -15.40 3.11
C ILE A 145 13.46 -16.62 2.19
N GLN A 146 14.53 -16.62 1.39
CA GLN A 146 14.85 -17.72 0.47
C GLN A 146 15.03 -19.06 1.21
N GLN A 147 15.69 -19.05 2.37
CA GLN A 147 15.87 -20.26 3.18
C GLN A 147 14.54 -20.92 3.58
N GLN A 148 13.45 -20.16 3.59
CA GLN A 148 12.11 -20.66 3.93
C GLN A 148 11.26 -20.95 2.68
N SER A 149 11.36 -20.11 1.64
CA SER A 149 10.57 -20.26 0.42
C SER A 149 11.16 -19.46 -0.75
N ASP A 150 11.50 -20.18 -1.82
CA ASP A 150 11.91 -19.60 -3.11
C ASP A 150 10.82 -18.69 -3.70
N GLU A 151 9.55 -19.09 -3.57
CA GLU A 151 8.40 -18.30 -4.00
C GLU A 151 8.28 -16.99 -3.21
N ALA A 152 8.45 -17.04 -1.88
CA ALA A 152 8.42 -15.83 -1.07
C ALA A 152 9.60 -14.90 -1.40
N CYS A 153 10.77 -15.45 -1.70
CA CYS A 153 11.92 -14.64 -2.13
C CYS A 153 11.63 -13.93 -3.45
N PHE A 154 11.05 -14.65 -4.42
CA PHE A 154 10.63 -14.05 -5.69
C PHE A 154 9.62 -12.90 -5.44
N LYS A 155 8.58 -13.13 -4.64
CA LYS A 155 7.61 -12.09 -4.27
C LYS A 155 8.23 -10.90 -3.53
N PHE A 156 9.27 -11.12 -2.75
CA PHE A 156 9.98 -10.07 -2.03
C PHE A 156 10.71 -9.11 -2.99
N PHE A 157 11.43 -9.63 -3.98
CA PHE A 157 12.15 -8.80 -4.96
C PHE A 157 11.26 -8.31 -6.11
N PHE A 158 10.20 -9.03 -6.45
CA PHE A 158 9.30 -8.74 -7.56
C PHE A 158 7.82 -8.66 -7.14
N PRO A 159 7.47 -7.78 -6.17
CA PRO A 159 6.13 -7.73 -5.58
C PRO A 159 5.04 -7.32 -6.59
N PHE A 160 5.39 -6.68 -7.70
CA PHE A 160 4.45 -6.27 -8.74
C PHE A 160 3.95 -7.44 -9.61
N VAL A 161 4.61 -8.60 -9.58
CA VAL A 161 4.23 -9.77 -10.40
C VAL A 161 3.09 -10.55 -9.77
N SER A 162 3.15 -10.78 -8.46
CA SER A 162 2.19 -11.64 -7.76
C SER A 162 1.92 -11.22 -6.30
N GLY A 163 2.10 -9.94 -6.00
CA GLY A 163 1.97 -9.38 -4.64
C GLY A 163 3.24 -9.52 -3.81
N GLY A 164 3.31 -8.78 -2.71
CA GLY A 164 4.45 -8.82 -1.78
C GLY A 164 4.37 -9.96 -0.75
N VAL A 165 5.25 -9.87 0.23
CA VAL A 165 5.31 -10.80 1.37
C VAL A 165 4.98 -10.09 2.67
N ASN A 166 4.58 -10.84 3.70
CA ASN A 166 4.57 -10.32 5.07
C ASN A 166 5.98 -10.50 5.68
N PRO A 167 6.80 -9.44 5.79
CA PRO A 167 8.18 -9.58 6.23
C PRO A 167 8.26 -9.99 7.71
N LEU A 168 7.26 -9.67 8.54
CA LEU A 168 7.19 -10.04 9.96
C LEU A 168 7.05 -11.54 10.18
N ALA A 169 6.46 -12.26 9.22
CA ALA A 169 6.29 -13.71 9.31
C ALA A 169 7.55 -14.48 8.85
N LEU A 170 8.43 -13.82 8.10
CA LEU A 170 9.55 -14.47 7.40
C LEU A 170 10.93 -14.00 7.87
N ASN A 171 11.00 -13.04 8.79
CA ASN A 171 12.27 -12.51 9.30
C ASN A 171 12.22 -12.33 10.82
N SER A 172 13.39 -12.35 11.46
CA SER A 172 13.49 -12.05 12.88
C SER A 172 13.09 -10.60 13.19
N THR A 173 12.58 -10.37 14.39
CA THR A 173 12.24 -9.02 14.88
C THR A 173 13.43 -8.07 14.77
N GLU A 174 14.64 -8.55 15.06
CA GLU A 174 15.87 -7.75 14.96
C GLU A 174 16.16 -7.31 13.52
N LEU A 175 16.03 -8.22 12.55
CA LEU A 175 16.25 -7.89 11.14
C LEU A 175 15.18 -6.92 10.62
N ILE A 176 13.93 -7.07 11.08
CA ILE A 176 12.87 -6.12 10.76
C ILE A 176 13.17 -4.74 11.32
N GLN A 177 13.64 -4.63 12.56
CA GLN A 177 14.02 -3.34 13.15
C GLN A 177 15.17 -2.68 12.39
N ARG A 178 16.20 -3.45 12.00
CA ARG A 178 17.29 -2.93 11.15
C ARG A 178 16.78 -2.46 9.80
N ARG A 179 15.84 -3.19 9.18
CA ARG A 179 15.20 -2.77 7.92
C ARG A 179 14.42 -1.48 8.09
N MET A 180 13.61 -1.38 9.13
CA MET A 180 12.85 -0.16 9.44
C MET A 180 13.76 1.05 9.62
N HIS A 181 14.87 0.87 10.34
CA HIS A 181 15.85 1.93 10.53
C HIS A 181 16.49 2.35 9.20
N ALA A 182 16.98 1.39 8.40
CA ALA A 182 17.59 1.67 7.11
C ALA A 182 16.62 2.36 6.14
N ASP A 183 15.37 1.92 6.06
CA ASP A 183 14.34 2.53 5.22
C ASP A 183 13.97 3.95 5.71
N SER A 184 13.91 4.17 7.02
CA SER A 184 13.62 5.50 7.58
C SER A 184 14.74 6.49 7.28
N GLU A 185 16.00 6.06 7.46
CA GLU A 185 17.16 6.88 7.10
C GLU A 185 17.23 7.15 5.60
N LEU A 186 16.91 6.15 4.77
CA LEU A 186 16.86 6.29 3.32
C LEU A 186 15.83 7.36 2.91
N VAL A 187 14.60 7.23 3.39
CA VAL A 187 13.53 8.16 3.04
C VAL A 187 13.85 9.55 3.57
N ALA A 188 14.30 9.69 4.82
CA ALA A 188 14.70 10.98 5.38
C ALA A 188 15.82 11.65 4.55
N ALA A 189 16.87 10.91 4.20
CA ALA A 189 17.99 11.43 3.41
C ALA A 189 17.58 11.87 2.00
N SER A 190 16.54 11.24 1.43
CA SER A 190 16.06 11.58 0.08
C SER A 190 15.45 12.98 -0.01
N TYR A 191 15.00 13.54 1.12
CA TYR A 191 14.47 14.90 1.20
C TYR A 191 15.52 15.93 1.64
N THR A 192 16.47 15.55 2.48
CA THR A 192 17.40 16.51 3.13
C THR A 192 18.75 16.61 2.44
N SER A 193 19.21 15.55 1.78
CA SER A 193 20.52 15.49 1.13
C SER A 193 20.42 14.88 -0.27
N PRO A 194 19.57 15.41 -1.17
CA PRO A 194 19.40 14.84 -2.48
C PRO A 194 20.68 14.96 -3.32
N ARG A 195 21.20 13.82 -3.79
CA ARG A 195 22.23 13.77 -4.84
C ARG A 195 21.52 13.76 -6.20
N ALA A 196 22.13 14.40 -7.21
CA ALA A 196 21.61 14.33 -8.58
C ALA A 196 21.46 12.86 -8.99
N ALA A 197 20.31 12.53 -9.58
CA ALA A 197 20.05 11.18 -10.10
C ALA A 197 21.17 10.81 -11.08
N ALA A 198 21.81 9.66 -10.87
CA ALA A 198 22.80 9.16 -11.80
C ALA A 198 22.12 8.85 -13.13
N GLN A 199 22.63 9.39 -14.24
CA GLN A 199 22.25 8.90 -15.56
C GLN A 199 22.75 7.46 -15.67
N ALA A 200 21.91 6.56 -16.17
CA ALA A 200 22.23 5.14 -16.30
C ALA A 200 23.63 4.97 -16.92
N LEU A 201 24.57 4.39 -16.15
CA LEU A 201 25.91 4.14 -16.66
C LEU A 201 25.86 2.91 -17.57
N GLN A 202 25.58 3.14 -18.86
CA GLN A 202 25.57 2.11 -19.92
C GLN A 202 26.72 1.08 -19.80
N PRO A 203 27.98 1.47 -19.44
CA PRO A 203 29.09 0.51 -19.29
C PRO A 203 28.96 -0.45 -18.10
N VAL A 204 28.19 -0.09 -17.06
CA VAL A 204 27.91 -0.96 -15.92
C VAL A 204 26.88 -2.00 -16.33
N ILE A 205 25.80 -1.59 -16.99
CA ILE A 205 24.77 -2.49 -17.52
C ILE A 205 25.39 -3.49 -18.50
N GLN A 206 26.27 -3.04 -19.41
CA GLN A 206 26.99 -3.93 -20.33
C GLN A 206 27.89 -4.94 -19.62
N ARG A 207 28.57 -4.55 -18.53
CA ARG A 207 29.36 -5.48 -17.71
C ARG A 207 28.49 -6.53 -17.03
N LEU A 208 27.31 -6.13 -16.52
CA LEU A 208 26.35 -7.07 -15.94
C LEU A 208 25.87 -8.06 -17.02
N TYR A 209 25.47 -7.59 -18.21
CA TYR A 209 25.12 -8.48 -19.33
C TYR A 209 26.27 -9.40 -19.75
N GLY A 210 27.52 -8.92 -19.73
CA GLY A 210 28.69 -9.76 -20.00
C GLY A 210 28.92 -10.86 -18.94
N GLN A 211 28.59 -10.60 -17.68
CA GLN A 211 28.81 -11.53 -16.56
C GLN A 211 27.67 -12.55 -16.39
N TYR A 212 26.43 -12.14 -16.58
CA TYR A 212 25.24 -12.96 -16.31
C TYR A 212 24.51 -13.40 -17.59
N GLY A 213 24.84 -12.86 -18.76
CA GLY A 213 24.30 -13.29 -20.05
C GLY A 213 22.77 -13.27 -20.11
N ALA A 214 22.19 -14.35 -20.64
CA ALA A 214 20.74 -14.50 -20.81
C ALA A 214 19.97 -14.58 -19.48
N ASP A 215 20.64 -14.91 -18.36
CA ASP A 215 19.98 -15.08 -17.06
C ASP A 215 19.47 -13.76 -16.49
N LEU A 216 20.05 -12.62 -16.88
CA LEU A 216 19.52 -11.28 -16.54
C LEU A 216 18.12 -11.03 -17.11
N GLN A 217 17.73 -11.72 -18.18
CA GLN A 217 16.42 -11.51 -18.79
C GLN A 217 15.28 -11.89 -17.84
N MET A 218 15.50 -12.84 -16.93
CA MET A 218 14.51 -13.23 -15.91
C MET A 218 14.28 -12.14 -14.85
N ILE A 219 15.29 -11.29 -14.61
CA ILE A 219 15.19 -10.14 -13.71
C ILE A 219 14.66 -8.91 -14.45
N ALA A 220 15.02 -8.77 -15.73
CA ALA A 220 14.58 -7.66 -16.57
C ALA A 220 13.08 -7.76 -16.92
N ASP A 221 12.56 -8.98 -17.12
CA ASP A 221 11.13 -9.24 -17.31
C ASP A 221 10.64 -10.39 -16.41
N PRO A 222 10.47 -10.14 -15.10
CA PRO A 222 10.02 -11.16 -14.15
C PRO A 222 8.53 -11.49 -14.30
N ALA A 223 7.79 -10.76 -15.14
CA ALA A 223 6.38 -11.01 -15.45
C ALA A 223 6.17 -11.94 -16.66
N ALA A 224 7.25 -12.34 -17.35
CA ALA A 224 7.16 -13.24 -18.50
C ALA A 224 6.51 -14.60 -18.13
N LYS A 225 5.79 -15.20 -19.09
CA LYS A 225 4.92 -16.38 -18.87
C LYS A 225 5.63 -17.63 -18.31
N GLN A 226 6.95 -17.72 -18.40
CA GLN A 226 7.73 -18.90 -17.96
C GLN A 226 8.99 -18.49 -17.18
N VAL A 227 8.87 -17.55 -16.24
CA VAL A 227 9.97 -17.23 -15.32
C VAL A 227 10.12 -18.34 -14.28
N ASP A 228 11.31 -18.92 -14.20
CA ASP A 228 11.70 -19.75 -13.06
C ASP A 228 11.94 -18.81 -11.86
N ARG A 229 10.95 -18.77 -10.96
CA ARG A 229 10.92 -17.87 -9.80
C ARG A 229 12.07 -18.12 -8.83
N LYS A 230 12.45 -19.38 -8.64
CA LYS A 230 13.62 -19.74 -7.83
C LYS A 230 14.88 -19.18 -8.46
N LYS A 231 15.09 -19.46 -9.76
CA LYS A 231 16.25 -18.98 -10.48
C LYS A 231 16.33 -17.45 -10.48
N ALA A 232 15.19 -16.76 -10.67
CA ALA A 232 15.14 -15.30 -10.60
C ALA A 232 15.53 -14.75 -9.21
N CYS A 233 15.07 -15.38 -8.12
CA CYS A 233 15.53 -15.05 -6.76
C CYS A 233 17.04 -15.30 -6.60
N ASP A 234 17.54 -16.47 -7.01
CA ASP A 234 18.96 -16.83 -6.93
C ASP A 234 19.87 -15.82 -7.64
N ILE A 235 19.52 -15.45 -8.87
CA ILE A 235 20.27 -14.48 -9.66
C ILE A 235 20.21 -13.10 -8.98
N THR A 236 19.05 -12.70 -8.45
CA THR A 236 18.90 -11.38 -7.78
C THR A 236 19.78 -11.28 -6.53
N LEU A 237 19.78 -12.33 -5.69
CA LEU A 237 20.64 -12.39 -4.51
C LEU A 237 22.12 -12.39 -4.88
N GLN A 238 22.53 -13.19 -5.88
CA GLN A 238 23.91 -13.19 -6.37
C GLN A 238 24.33 -11.84 -6.94
N LEU A 239 23.47 -11.20 -7.72
CA LEU A 239 23.70 -9.86 -8.28
C LEU A 239 23.98 -8.87 -7.15
N TYR A 240 23.13 -8.82 -6.11
CA TYR A 240 23.33 -7.91 -4.99
C TYR A 240 24.59 -8.23 -4.17
N ARG A 241 24.95 -9.51 -3.97
CA ARG A 241 26.24 -9.88 -3.36
C ARG A 241 27.42 -9.36 -4.17
N HIS A 242 27.39 -9.55 -5.49
CA HIS A 242 28.46 -9.08 -6.37
C HIS A 242 28.57 -7.56 -6.39
N ILE A 243 27.45 -6.84 -6.36
CA ILE A 243 27.45 -5.39 -6.27
C ILE A 243 28.03 -4.94 -4.92
N LEU A 244 27.63 -5.56 -3.81
CA LEU A 244 28.13 -5.22 -2.46
C LEU A 244 29.61 -5.58 -2.25
N ALA A 245 30.19 -6.43 -3.09
CA ALA A 245 31.62 -6.75 -3.07
C ALA A 245 32.49 -5.68 -3.76
N LEU A 246 31.89 -4.75 -4.52
CA LEU A 246 32.61 -3.62 -5.13
C LEU A 246 32.99 -2.57 -4.07
N PRO A 247 33.97 -1.68 -4.36
CA PRO A 247 34.19 -0.51 -3.52
C PRO A 247 32.88 0.28 -3.31
N PRO A 248 32.60 0.81 -2.10
CA PRO A 248 31.29 1.36 -1.75
C PRO A 248 30.73 2.41 -2.72
N GLN A 249 31.59 3.26 -3.27
CA GLN A 249 31.21 4.27 -4.27
C GLN A 249 30.70 3.62 -5.57
N HIS A 250 31.45 2.65 -6.11
CA HIS A 250 31.04 1.91 -7.30
C HIS A 250 29.78 1.08 -7.06
N ALA A 251 29.66 0.45 -5.89
CA ALA A 251 28.46 -0.32 -5.54
C ALA A 251 27.21 0.56 -5.55
N ALA A 252 27.27 1.76 -4.95
CA ALA A 252 26.15 2.69 -4.93
C ALA A 252 25.79 3.21 -6.33
N GLU A 253 26.78 3.48 -7.18
CA GLU A 253 26.57 3.87 -8.58
C GLU A 253 25.88 2.77 -9.41
N VAL A 254 26.30 1.51 -9.22
CA VAL A 254 25.70 0.36 -9.91
C VAL A 254 24.23 0.20 -9.51
N ILE A 255 23.91 0.29 -8.21
CA ILE A 255 22.53 0.16 -7.73
C ILE A 255 21.62 1.23 -8.30
N ARG A 256 22.07 2.48 -8.31
CA ARG A 256 21.30 3.55 -8.92
C ARG A 256 21.01 3.25 -10.39
N SER A 257 22.01 2.75 -11.12
CA SER A 257 21.87 2.42 -12.55
C SER A 257 20.95 1.22 -12.82
N VAL A 258 20.99 0.18 -11.98
CA VAL A 258 20.13 -1.01 -12.14
C VAL A 258 18.68 -0.68 -11.85
N LEU A 259 18.42 0.18 -10.88
CA LEU A 259 17.06 0.54 -10.50
C LEU A 259 16.43 1.52 -11.50
N THR A 260 17.18 2.29 -12.28
CA THR A 260 16.65 3.36 -13.15
C THR A 260 15.95 2.90 -14.43
N ASN A 261 15.82 1.58 -14.67
CA ASN A 261 15.13 1.03 -15.85
C ASN A 261 13.82 0.34 -15.47
#